data_AF-Q9FVF4-F1
#
_entry.id   AF-Q9FVF4-F1
#
_cell.length_a   1.000
_cell.length_b   1.000
_cell.length_c   1.000
_cell.angle_alpha   90.00
_cell.angle_beta   90.00
_cell.angle_gamma   90.00
#
_symmetry.space_group_name_H-M   'P 1'
#
loop_
_entity.id
_entity.type
_entity.pdbx_description
1 polymer ?
#
loop_
_entity_poly.entity_id
_entity_poly.type
_entity_poly.pdbx_seq_one_letter_code
_entity_poly.pdbx_strand_id
1 'polypeptide(L)'
;SSIIDRKLAGGLHFHLGLKCEIRTKGADAESYSELEVGADDRKVLDQIIDSLTRLANPDDEEDYIISPRKETNKISLKIGKVQQENEEKPEEMTKRSAVLILGAGRVCRPAAEFLASVRNISSQQWYKTYLGGEQRDVHVIVASLYLKDAKETVEGMSEVEAVQLDVSDNESLLKYVSEVDVVLSLLPASCHAAVAKTCIELNKHLITASYVDDETSMLHEKAKSAGITILGEMGLDPGIDHMMAMKMINDA
;
A
#
# COMPACT_ATOMS: atom_id res chain seq x y z
N SER A 1 18.40 22.42 16.82
CA SER A 1 17.91 23.56 17.60
C SER A 1 16.60 24.02 16.98
N SER A 2 15.47 23.73 17.62
CA SER A 2 14.13 24.12 17.14
C SER A 2 13.80 25.51 17.66
N ILE A 3 13.52 26.46 16.76
CA ILE A 3 13.04 27.80 17.11
C ILE A 3 11.53 27.81 16.92
N ILE A 4 10.79 27.95 18.02
CA ILE A 4 9.32 28.04 18.00
C ILE A 4 8.96 29.52 17.94
N ASP A 5 8.53 30.00 16.78
CA ASP A 5 8.13 31.39 16.59
C ASP A 5 6.60 31.54 16.67
N ARG A 6 6.12 32.47 17.51
CA ARG A 6 4.69 32.68 17.75
C ARG A 6 4.12 33.72 16.80
N LYS A 7 3.21 33.33 15.90
CA LYS A 7 2.28 34.26 15.24
C LYS A 7 0.84 33.85 15.53
N LEU A 8 0.09 34.76 16.17
CA LEU A 8 -1.33 34.61 16.47
C LEU A 8 -2.14 35.44 15.46
N ALA A 9 -2.89 34.78 14.60
CA ALA A 9 -3.87 35.41 13.74
C ALA A 9 -5.24 34.76 13.95
N GLY A 10 -6.19 35.50 14.54
CA GLY A 10 -7.64 35.36 14.32
C GLY A 10 -8.26 33.96 14.39
N GLY A 11 -7.84 33.13 15.34
CA GLY A 11 -8.29 31.76 15.61
C GLY A 11 -7.24 31.10 16.52
N LEU A 12 -7.61 30.19 17.42
CA LEU A 12 -6.65 29.56 18.36
C LEU A 12 -5.84 28.47 17.65
N HIS A 13 -5.03 28.90 16.69
CA HIS A 13 -4.13 28.07 15.90
C HIS A 13 -2.70 28.58 16.07
N PHE A 14 -1.73 27.67 16.13
CA PHE A 14 -0.31 28.00 16.07
C PHE A 14 0.39 27.10 15.06
N HIS A 15 1.37 27.66 14.37
CA HIS A 15 2.22 26.93 13.43
C HIS A 15 3.51 26.54 14.14
N LEU A 16 3.86 25.26 14.07
CA LEU A 16 5.13 24.74 14.55
C LEU A 16 6.03 24.45 13.36
N GLY A 17 7.05 25.28 13.17
CA GLY A 17 8.11 25.05 12.20
C GLY A 17 9.16 24.11 12.78
N LEU A 18 9.23 22.87 12.28
CA LEU A 18 10.26 21.91 12.66
C LEU A 18 11.36 21.92 11.61
N LYS A 19 12.56 22.35 12.03
CA LYS A 19 13.77 22.25 11.23
C LYS A 19 14.47 20.93 11.55
N CYS A 20 14.48 20.01 10.59
CA CYS A 20 15.17 18.73 10.74
C CYS A 20 16.41 18.69 9.84
N GLU A 21 17.59 18.58 10.45
CA GLU A 21 18.83 18.27 9.74
C GLU A 21 18.91 16.75 9.55
N ILE A 22 18.84 16.30 8.30
CA ILE A 22 18.98 14.89 7.97
C ILE A 22 20.40 14.68 7.46
N ARG A 23 21.29 14.17 8.32
CA ARG A 23 22.66 13.79 7.92
C ARG A 23 22.64 12.44 7.22
N THR A 24 22.60 12.43 5.90
CA THR A 24 22.92 11.23 5.11
C THR A 24 24.40 11.24 4.74
N LYS A 25 25.04 10.07 4.68
CA LYS A 25 26.46 9.93 4.28
C LYS A 25 26.63 10.43 2.83
N GLY A 26 26.93 11.71 2.66
CA GLY A 26 27.33 12.31 1.38
C GLY A 26 26.72 13.67 1.04
N ALA A 27 25.66 14.11 1.72
CA ALA A 27 25.10 15.45 1.52
C ALA A 27 24.29 15.91 2.74
N ASP A 28 24.61 17.10 3.24
CA ASP A 28 23.79 17.81 4.22
C ASP A 28 22.63 18.48 3.47
N ALA A 29 21.43 17.91 3.59
CA ALA A 29 20.21 18.50 3.07
C ALA A 29 19.31 18.90 4.24
N GLU A 30 19.03 20.19 4.36
CA GLU A 30 18.08 20.73 5.35
C GLU A 30 16.65 20.55 4.83
N SER A 31 15.79 19.90 5.62
CA SER A 31 14.36 19.77 5.32
C SER A 31 13.53 20.57 6.33
N TYR A 32 12.58 21.35 5.82
CA TYR A 32 11.63 22.10 6.63
C TYR A 32 10.24 21.47 6.51
N SER A 33 9.57 21.30 7.64
CA SER A 33 8.17 20.88 7.69
C SER A 33 7.41 21.78 8.66
N GLU A 34 6.25 22.26 8.23
CA GLU A 34 5.40 23.16 9.02
C GLU A 34 4.12 22.41 9.39
N LEU A 35 3.81 22.37 10.68
CA LEU A 35 2.65 21.69 11.23
C LEU A 35 1.73 22.72 11.87
N GLU A 36 0.49 22.81 11.41
CA GLU A 36 -0.54 23.66 12.02
C GLU A 36 -1.33 22.88 13.06
N VAL A 37 -1.42 23.41 14.27
CA VAL A 37 -2.14 22.78 15.39
C VAL A 37 -3.14 23.77 15.96
N GLY A 38 -4.40 23.35 16.07
CA GLY A 38 -5.50 24.14 16.63
C GLY A 38 -6.22 23.42 17.76
N ALA A 39 -6.83 24.18 18.66
CA ALA A 39 -7.69 23.67 19.71
C ALA A 39 -8.77 24.69 20.07
N ASP A 40 -9.96 24.20 20.41
CA ASP A 40 -11.14 25.03 20.71
C ASP A 40 -11.06 25.74 22.07
N ASP A 41 -10.19 25.25 22.97
CA ASP A 41 -9.92 25.84 24.28
C ASP A 41 -8.44 26.24 24.37
N ARG A 42 -8.20 27.51 24.70
CA ARG A 42 -6.86 28.08 24.87
C ARG A 42 -6.02 27.32 25.90
N LYS A 43 -6.62 26.78 26.95
CA LYS A 43 -5.91 25.98 27.95
C LYS A 43 -5.41 24.65 27.40
N VAL A 44 -6.17 24.04 26.50
CA VAL A 44 -5.77 22.79 25.83
C VAL A 44 -4.67 23.09 24.83
N LEU A 45 -4.78 24.20 24.09
CA LEU A 45 -3.74 24.66 23.18
C LEU A 45 -2.40 24.88 23.89
N ASP A 46 -2.43 25.56 25.04
CA ASP A 46 -1.25 25.81 25.87
C ASP A 46 -0.62 24.51 26.39
N GLN A 47 -1.42 23.52 26.79
CA GLN A 47 -0.92 22.20 27.22
C GLN A 47 -0.25 21.41 26.10
N ILE A 48 -0.77 21.51 24.88
CA ILE A 48 -0.18 20.86 23.70
C ILE A 48 1.17 21.52 23.39
N ILE A 49 1.25 22.86 23.44
CA ILE A 49 2.50 23.60 23.24
C ILE A 49 3.55 23.20 24.29
N ASP A 50 3.19 23.19 25.57
CA ASP A 50 4.11 22.84 26.65
C ASP A 50 4.63 21.41 26.51
N SER A 51 3.76 20.48 26.10
CA SER A 51 4.13 19.09 25.88
C SER A 51 5.11 18.92 24.70
N LEU A 52 4.86 19.61 23.59
CA LEU A 52 5.73 19.58 22.41
C LEU A 52 7.08 20.26 22.68
N THR A 53 7.07 21.35 23.45
CA THR A 53 8.30 22.07 23.83
C THR A 53 9.20 21.20 24.71
N ARG A 54 8.62 20.47 25.68
CA ARG A 54 9.36 19.50 26.52
C ARG A 54 9.92 18.32 25.73
N LEU A 55 9.21 17.88 24.68
CA LEU A 55 9.70 16.81 23.81
C LEU A 55 10.87 17.27 22.93
N ALA A 56 10.89 18.54 22.52
CA ALA A 56 11.94 19.11 21.70
C ALA A 56 13.21 19.43 22.49
N ASN A 57 13.07 19.88 23.74
CA ASN A 57 14.18 20.20 24.64
C ASN A 57 14.12 19.38 25.93
N PRO A 58 14.66 18.14 25.93
CA PRO A 58 14.60 17.26 27.09
C PRO A 58 15.58 17.63 28.22
N ASP A 59 16.54 18.54 27.97
CA ASP A 59 17.64 18.86 28.91
C ASP A 59 17.50 20.21 29.64
N ASP A 60 16.40 20.95 29.45
CA ASP A 60 16.15 22.21 30.17
C ASP A 60 15.41 21.96 31.50
N GLU A 61 16.14 21.50 32.53
CA GLU A 61 15.73 21.67 33.93
C GLU A 61 16.20 23.05 34.43
N GLU A 62 15.37 24.09 34.27
CA GLU A 62 15.49 25.30 35.10
C GLU A 62 14.13 25.71 35.71
N ASP A 63 14.20 25.97 37.01
CA ASP A 63 13.14 26.17 37.98
C ASP A 63 12.09 27.24 37.63
N TYR A 64 10.80 26.87 37.71
CA TYR A 64 9.78 27.73 38.32
C TYR A 64 8.86 26.89 39.22
N ILE A 65 9.06 27.05 40.53
CA ILE A 65 8.33 26.42 41.63
C ILE A 65 6.88 26.94 41.68
N ILE A 66 5.89 26.05 41.50
CA ILE A 66 4.67 25.95 42.34
C ILE A 66 4.20 24.48 42.41
N SER A 67 4.20 23.90 43.61
CA SER A 67 3.64 22.57 43.96
C SER A 67 2.11 22.64 44.24
N PRO A 68 1.37 21.54 44.53
CA PRO A 68 1.64 20.10 44.37
C PRO A 68 0.51 19.32 43.62
N ARG A 69 0.83 18.09 43.20
CA ARG A 69 -0.09 17.03 42.73
C ARG A 69 -0.96 17.32 41.50
N LYS A 70 -0.53 16.79 40.35
CA LYS A 70 -1.42 16.00 39.49
C LYS A 70 -0.60 15.07 38.60
N GLU A 71 -1.09 13.84 38.51
CA GLU A 71 -0.54 12.72 37.77
C GLU A 71 -0.03 13.13 36.39
N THR A 72 1.17 12.67 36.03
CA THR A 72 1.62 12.65 34.66
C THR A 72 0.64 11.77 33.87
N ASN A 73 -0.32 12.39 33.19
CA ASN A 73 -1.19 11.72 32.23
C ASN A 73 -0.32 11.26 31.07
N LYS A 74 0.28 10.08 31.22
CA LYS A 74 0.84 9.29 30.15
C LYS A 74 -0.35 8.88 29.29
N ILE A 75 -0.66 9.68 28.27
CA ILE A 75 -1.63 9.30 27.25
C ILE A 75 -1.01 8.11 26.52
N SER A 76 -1.41 6.92 26.96
CA SER A 76 -1.15 5.66 26.28
C SER A 76 -2.44 5.34 25.53
N LEU A 77 -2.37 5.39 24.20
CA LEU A 77 -3.44 4.89 23.36
C LEU A 77 -3.53 3.36 23.56
N LYS A 78 -4.46 2.93 24.42
CA LYS A 78 -4.82 1.52 24.56
C LYS A 78 -5.83 1.17 23.47
N ILE A 79 -5.37 0.49 22.42
CA ILE A 79 -6.24 -0.29 21.55
C ILE A 79 -6.74 -1.49 22.38
N GLY A 80 -8.06 -1.62 22.52
CA GLY A 80 -8.70 -2.64 23.35
C GLY A 80 -8.46 -4.06 22.81
N LYS A 81 -8.02 -4.97 23.69
CA LYS A 81 -8.12 -6.42 23.49
C LYS A 81 -9.49 -6.89 23.97
N VAL A 82 -10.18 -7.67 23.14
CA VAL A 82 -11.35 -8.50 23.54
C VAL A 82 -10.83 -9.87 24.01
N GLN A 83 -11.54 -10.41 25.00
CA GLN A 83 -11.14 -11.47 25.93
C GLN A 83 -10.98 -12.85 25.26
N GLN A 84 -9.99 -13.63 25.75
CA GLN A 84 -9.87 -15.06 25.50
C GLN A 84 -10.78 -15.82 26.48
N GLU A 85 -11.68 -16.62 25.94
CA GLU A 85 -12.21 -17.82 26.62
C GLU A 85 -11.66 -19.05 25.89
N ASN A 86 -11.16 -20.00 26.67
CA ASN A 86 -10.52 -21.22 26.20
C ASN A 86 -11.56 -22.17 25.56
N GLU A 87 -11.51 -22.28 24.24
CA GLU A 87 -11.87 -23.50 23.51
C GLU A 87 -10.76 -23.76 22.50
N GLU A 88 -10.19 -24.97 22.51
CA GLU A 88 -9.23 -25.42 21.50
C GLU A 88 -9.90 -25.35 20.12
N LYS A 89 -9.65 -24.26 19.39
CA LYS A 89 -10.09 -24.06 17.99
C LYS A 89 -8.92 -24.29 17.05
N PRO A 90 -9.17 -24.93 15.89
CA PRO A 90 -8.13 -25.35 14.94
C PRO A 90 -7.35 -24.14 14.46
N GLU A 91 -6.05 -24.32 14.21
CA GLU A 91 -5.13 -23.32 13.67
C GLU A 91 -5.83 -22.45 12.61
N GLU A 92 -6.08 -21.19 12.97
CA GLU A 92 -6.68 -20.20 12.09
C GLU A 92 -5.64 -19.89 10.99
N MET A 93 -5.73 -20.61 9.87
CA MET A 93 -4.90 -20.36 8.69
C MET A 93 -5.16 -18.93 8.23
N THR A 94 -4.25 -18.01 8.52
CA THR A 94 -4.29 -16.65 7.98
C THR A 94 -4.35 -16.76 6.46
N LYS A 95 -5.48 -16.39 5.85
CA LYS A 95 -5.70 -16.53 4.41
C LYS A 95 -4.67 -15.67 3.67
N ARG A 96 -3.66 -16.31 3.08
CA ARG A 96 -2.63 -15.69 2.24
C ARG A 96 -3.30 -15.18 0.96
N SER A 97 -3.08 -13.93 0.59
CA SER A 97 -3.57 -13.42 -0.70
C SER A 97 -2.77 -14.07 -1.83
N ALA A 98 -3.43 -14.50 -2.89
CA ALA A 98 -2.76 -15.18 -4.00
C ALA A 98 -2.94 -14.42 -5.32
N VAL A 99 -1.85 -14.32 -6.08
CA VAL A 99 -1.79 -13.61 -7.37
C VAL A 99 -1.27 -14.55 -8.46
N LEU A 100 -2.01 -14.64 -9.57
CA LEU A 100 -1.60 -15.34 -10.78
C LEU A 100 -1.10 -14.32 -11.82
N ILE A 101 0.16 -14.40 -12.21
CA ILE A 101 0.72 -13.62 -13.31
C ILE A 101 0.69 -14.49 -14.58
N LEU A 102 -0.06 -14.04 -15.59
CA LEU A 102 -0.11 -14.69 -16.89
C LEU A 102 0.90 -14.04 -17.84
N GLY A 103 1.88 -14.82 -18.30
CA GLY A 103 2.95 -14.40 -19.19
C GLY A 103 4.28 -14.24 -18.48
N ALA A 104 5.31 -14.90 -19.00
CA ALA A 104 6.69 -14.86 -18.50
C ALA A 104 7.61 -13.96 -19.36
N GLY A 105 7.05 -12.84 -19.85
CA GLY A 105 7.79 -11.87 -20.66
C GLY A 105 8.69 -10.95 -19.82
N ARG A 106 9.33 -9.98 -20.48
CA ARG A 106 10.29 -9.05 -19.87
C ARG A 106 9.76 -8.28 -18.65
N VAL A 107 8.46 -7.98 -18.66
CA VAL A 107 7.77 -7.22 -17.61
C VAL A 107 7.36 -8.07 -16.40
N CYS A 108 7.36 -9.41 -16.54
CA CYS A 108 6.88 -10.31 -15.51
C CYS A 108 7.84 -10.35 -14.31
N ARG A 109 9.14 -10.45 -14.57
CA ARG A 109 10.16 -10.52 -13.52
C ARG A 109 10.07 -9.37 -12.49
N PRO A 110 10.12 -8.09 -12.89
CA PRO A 110 10.04 -7.00 -11.92
C PRO A 110 8.70 -6.96 -11.16
N ALA A 111 7.59 -7.36 -11.80
CA ALA A 111 6.29 -7.48 -11.13
C ALA A 111 6.29 -8.59 -10.08
N ALA A 112 6.83 -9.77 -10.41
CA ALA A 112 6.96 -10.89 -9.49
C ALA A 112 7.89 -10.57 -8.31
N GLU A 113 9.05 -9.94 -8.56
CA GLU A 113 9.98 -9.48 -7.52
C GLU A 113 9.32 -8.48 -6.58
N PHE A 114 8.59 -7.51 -7.12
CA PHE A 114 7.86 -6.53 -6.33
C PHE A 114 6.84 -7.21 -5.42
N LEU A 115 5.96 -8.07 -5.98
CA LEU A 115 4.92 -8.76 -5.23
C LEU A 115 5.49 -9.70 -4.16
N ALA A 116 6.54 -10.45 -4.49
CA ALA A 116 7.24 -11.30 -3.52
C ALA A 116 7.89 -10.49 -2.38
N SER A 117 8.37 -9.28 -2.69
CA SER A 117 9.01 -8.40 -1.69
C SER A 117 8.02 -7.66 -0.78
N VAL A 118 6.71 -7.69 -1.05
CA VAL A 118 5.69 -6.94 -0.29
C VAL A 118 5.75 -7.24 1.21
N ARG A 119 6.08 -8.47 1.60
CA ARG A 119 6.32 -8.88 3.01
C ARG A 119 7.41 -8.05 3.69
N ASN A 120 8.47 -7.71 2.95
CA ASN A 120 9.61 -6.94 3.44
C ASN A 120 9.34 -5.42 3.36
N ILE A 121 8.50 -5.00 2.41
CA ILE A 121 8.12 -3.59 2.19
C ILE A 121 7.23 -3.02 3.30
N SER A 122 6.58 -3.86 4.11
CA SER A 122 5.75 -3.45 5.27
C SER A 122 6.48 -2.52 6.28
N SER A 123 7.81 -2.45 6.21
CA SER A 123 8.64 -1.53 7.01
C SER A 123 8.79 -0.12 6.42
N GLN A 124 8.43 0.12 5.15
CA GLN A 124 8.57 1.41 4.49
C GLN A 124 7.37 2.34 4.76
N GLN A 125 7.67 3.61 5.03
CA GLN A 125 6.69 4.62 5.45
C GLN A 125 5.53 4.78 4.46
N TRP A 126 5.79 4.76 3.15
CA TRP A 126 4.72 4.91 2.14
C TRP A 126 3.73 3.74 2.16
N TYR A 127 4.22 2.50 2.35
CA TYR A 127 3.36 1.33 2.44
C TYR A 127 2.41 1.41 3.65
N LYS A 128 2.92 1.86 4.80
CA LYS A 128 2.10 2.07 6.00
C LYS A 128 1.06 3.17 5.83
N THR A 129 1.41 4.27 5.16
CA THR A 129 0.51 5.42 4.95
C THR A 129 -0.68 5.07 4.06
N TYR A 130 -0.50 4.28 3.00
CA TYR A 130 -1.55 4.00 2.00
C TYR A 130 -2.28 2.67 2.19
N LEU A 131 -1.60 1.61 2.67
CA LEU A 131 -2.16 0.25 2.72
C LEU A 131 -2.47 -0.24 4.14
N GLY A 132 -2.20 0.58 5.16
CA GLY A 132 -2.57 0.30 6.55
C GLY A 132 -1.85 -0.91 7.15
N GLY A 133 -0.59 -0.74 7.52
CA GLY A 133 0.14 -1.46 8.60
C GLY A 133 0.22 -3.00 8.68
N GLU A 134 -0.64 -3.78 8.03
CA GLU A 134 -0.69 -5.23 8.19
C GLU A 134 0.27 -5.94 7.25
N GLN A 135 1.03 -6.88 7.81
CA GLN A 135 1.88 -7.80 7.08
C GLN A 135 0.98 -8.75 6.27
N ARG A 136 0.88 -8.51 4.96
CA ARG A 136 0.17 -9.42 4.05
C ARG A 136 1.19 -10.27 3.32
N ASP A 137 1.10 -11.57 3.57
CA ASP A 137 1.81 -12.55 2.79
C ASP A 137 1.09 -12.71 1.44
N VAL A 138 1.84 -12.62 0.34
CA VAL A 138 1.33 -12.74 -1.03
C VAL A 138 1.96 -13.97 -1.66
N HIS A 139 1.14 -14.93 -2.06
CA HIS A 139 1.57 -16.07 -2.88
C HIS A 139 1.54 -15.66 -4.33
N VAL A 140 2.63 -15.85 -5.06
CA VAL A 140 2.73 -15.45 -6.47
C VAL A 140 2.95 -16.69 -7.32
N ILE A 141 2.12 -16.85 -8.34
CA ILE A 141 2.22 -17.92 -9.33
C ILE A 141 2.47 -17.26 -10.69
N VAL A 142 3.57 -17.61 -11.35
CA VAL A 142 3.89 -17.18 -12.71
C VAL A 142 3.57 -18.31 -13.68
N ALA A 143 2.67 -18.04 -14.61
CA ALA A 143 2.22 -19.00 -15.60
C ALA A 143 2.67 -18.59 -17.01
N SER A 144 3.14 -19.56 -17.79
CA SER A 144 3.51 -19.36 -19.20
C SER A 144 3.15 -20.59 -20.04
N LEU A 145 2.96 -20.38 -21.34
CA LEU A 145 2.78 -21.47 -22.30
C LEU A 145 3.95 -22.47 -22.26
N TYR A 146 5.16 -21.94 -22.06
CA TYR A 146 6.38 -22.72 -21.89
C TYR A 146 6.86 -22.66 -20.45
N LEU A 147 6.89 -23.82 -19.77
CA LEU A 147 7.34 -23.93 -18.37
C LEU A 147 8.75 -23.37 -18.16
N LYS A 148 9.61 -23.52 -19.17
CA LYS A 148 10.99 -23.04 -19.13
C LYS A 148 11.04 -21.53 -18.88
N ASP A 149 10.24 -20.75 -19.62
CA ASP A 149 10.22 -19.29 -19.53
C ASP A 149 9.73 -18.83 -18.15
N ALA A 150 8.71 -19.50 -17.60
CA ALA A 150 8.23 -19.23 -16.25
C ALA A 150 9.32 -19.51 -15.20
N LYS A 151 10.03 -20.64 -15.32
CA LYS A 151 11.13 -21.00 -14.42
C LYS A 151 12.31 -20.04 -14.49
N GLU A 152 12.72 -19.62 -15.69
CA GLU A 152 13.77 -18.61 -15.88
C GLU A 152 13.34 -17.26 -15.28
N THR A 153 12.08 -16.88 -15.47
CA THR A 153 11.54 -15.62 -14.92
C THR A 153 11.62 -15.57 -13.40
N VAL A 154 11.28 -16.67 -12.71
CA VAL A 154 11.26 -16.75 -11.24
C VAL A 154 12.60 -17.18 -10.63
N GLU A 155 13.66 -17.34 -11.44
CA GLU A 155 14.96 -17.77 -10.95
C GLU A 155 15.47 -16.82 -9.85
N GLY A 156 15.82 -17.40 -8.70
CA GLY A 156 16.25 -16.68 -7.50
C GLY A 156 15.10 -16.23 -6.57
N MET A 157 13.83 -16.52 -6.91
CA MET A 157 12.66 -16.17 -6.10
C MET A 157 12.08 -17.43 -5.42
N SER A 158 12.47 -17.70 -4.18
CA SER A 158 12.04 -18.92 -3.46
C SER A 158 10.55 -18.97 -3.10
N GLU A 159 9.87 -17.83 -3.12
CA GLU A 159 8.44 -17.71 -2.75
C GLU A 159 7.50 -17.60 -3.95
N VAL A 160 8.03 -17.71 -5.18
CA VAL A 160 7.25 -17.59 -6.41
C VAL A 160 7.19 -18.94 -7.11
N GLU A 161 5.99 -19.39 -7.40
CA GLU A 161 5.74 -20.64 -8.10
C GLU A 161 5.76 -20.43 -9.63
N ALA A 162 6.34 -21.35 -10.38
CA ALA A 162 6.32 -21.34 -11.84
C ALA A 162 5.51 -22.53 -12.38
N VAL A 163 4.49 -22.24 -13.19
CA VAL A 163 3.58 -23.24 -13.76
C VAL A 163 3.48 -23.12 -15.28
N GLN A 164 3.14 -24.24 -15.91
CA GLN A 164 2.79 -24.26 -17.33
C GLN A 164 1.29 -24.09 -17.49
N LEU A 165 0.87 -23.15 -18.34
CA LEU A 165 -0.52 -22.85 -18.62
C LEU A 165 -0.67 -22.33 -20.05
N ASP A 166 -1.55 -22.95 -20.82
CA ASP A 166 -2.11 -22.36 -22.03
C ASP A 166 -3.42 -21.66 -21.68
N VAL A 167 -3.52 -20.36 -21.95
CA VAL A 167 -4.76 -19.61 -21.71
C VAL A 167 -5.90 -19.97 -22.66
N SER A 168 -5.60 -20.69 -23.74
CA SER A 168 -6.59 -21.23 -24.67
C SER A 168 -7.24 -22.50 -24.12
N ASP A 169 -6.62 -23.15 -23.12
CA ASP A 169 -7.19 -24.27 -22.41
C ASP A 169 -8.04 -23.77 -21.22
N ASN A 170 -9.36 -23.75 -21.45
CA ASN A 170 -10.33 -23.27 -20.47
C ASN A 170 -10.27 -24.06 -19.15
N GLU A 171 -10.04 -25.37 -19.18
CA GLU A 171 -10.04 -26.17 -17.94
C GLU A 171 -8.84 -25.80 -17.06
N SER A 172 -7.66 -25.72 -17.66
CA SER A 172 -6.44 -25.28 -16.96
C SER A 172 -6.58 -23.84 -16.46
N LEU A 173 -7.10 -22.92 -17.29
CA LEU A 173 -7.30 -21.53 -16.89
C LEU A 173 -8.28 -21.42 -15.72
N LEU A 174 -9.42 -22.10 -15.76
CA LEU A 174 -10.40 -22.12 -14.67
C LEU A 174 -9.78 -22.63 -13.38
N LYS A 175 -8.99 -23.72 -13.46
CA LYS A 175 -8.31 -24.29 -12.30
C LYS A 175 -7.43 -23.25 -11.61
N TYR A 176 -6.45 -22.67 -12.30
CA TYR A 176 -5.50 -21.75 -11.65
C TYR A 176 -6.14 -20.42 -11.26
N VAL A 177 -7.10 -19.91 -12.04
CA VAL A 177 -7.83 -18.68 -11.66
C VAL A 177 -8.67 -18.91 -10.41
N SER A 178 -9.23 -20.11 -10.20
CA SER A 178 -10.01 -20.42 -9.00
C SER A 178 -9.19 -20.39 -7.71
N GLU A 179 -7.89 -20.70 -7.80
CA GLU A 179 -6.93 -20.80 -6.70
C GLU A 179 -6.39 -19.44 -6.22
N VAL A 180 -6.61 -18.35 -6.98
CA VAL A 180 -6.08 -17.02 -6.67
C VAL A 180 -7.16 -15.99 -6.37
N ASP A 181 -6.77 -14.83 -5.84
CA ASP A 181 -7.68 -13.69 -5.62
C ASP A 181 -7.61 -12.67 -6.77
N VAL A 182 -6.42 -12.49 -7.35
CA VAL A 182 -6.13 -11.52 -8.41
C VAL A 182 -5.35 -12.17 -9.55
N VAL A 183 -5.72 -11.85 -10.78
CA VAL A 183 -5.00 -12.21 -12.00
C VAL A 183 -4.33 -10.97 -12.57
N LEU A 184 -3.03 -11.04 -12.84
CA LEU A 184 -2.26 -10.02 -13.56
C LEU A 184 -1.96 -10.57 -14.96
N SER A 185 -2.64 -10.04 -15.98
CA SER A 185 -2.43 -10.45 -17.37
C SER A 185 -1.38 -9.57 -18.04
N LEU A 186 -0.20 -10.16 -18.30
CA LEU A 186 0.90 -9.57 -19.08
C LEU A 186 1.00 -10.21 -20.47
N LEU A 187 -0.11 -10.78 -20.94
CA LEU A 187 -0.26 -11.38 -22.25
C LEU A 187 -0.56 -10.34 -23.34
N PRO A 188 -0.49 -10.71 -24.63
CA PRO A 188 -0.99 -9.88 -25.73
C PRO A 188 -2.46 -9.49 -25.54
N ALA A 189 -2.85 -8.30 -26.03
CA ALA A 189 -4.19 -7.74 -25.82
C ALA A 189 -5.33 -8.67 -26.26
N SER A 190 -5.13 -9.44 -27.33
CA SER A 190 -6.11 -10.40 -27.85
C SER A 190 -6.52 -11.51 -26.86
N CYS A 191 -5.73 -11.74 -25.80
CA CYS A 191 -6.02 -12.74 -24.79
C CYS A 191 -6.87 -12.19 -23.62
N HIS A 192 -6.94 -10.87 -23.44
CA HIS A 192 -7.52 -10.27 -22.22
C HIS A 192 -9.02 -10.52 -22.11
N ALA A 193 -9.77 -10.51 -23.20
CA ALA A 193 -11.21 -10.76 -23.17
C ALA A 193 -11.56 -12.19 -22.68
N ALA A 194 -10.76 -13.19 -23.06
CA ALA A 194 -10.94 -14.56 -22.58
C ALA A 194 -10.64 -14.67 -21.08
N VAL A 195 -9.52 -14.11 -20.64
CA VAL A 195 -9.14 -14.08 -19.22
C VAL A 195 -10.16 -13.32 -18.38
N ALA A 196 -10.67 -12.18 -18.86
CA ALA A 196 -11.68 -11.38 -18.18
C ALA A 196 -12.99 -12.14 -17.99
N LYS A 197 -13.45 -12.89 -19.00
CA LYS A 197 -14.66 -13.73 -18.89
C LYS A 197 -14.49 -14.78 -17.79
N THR A 198 -13.34 -15.46 -17.73
CA THR A 198 -13.03 -16.45 -16.68
C THR A 198 -12.94 -15.81 -15.29
N CYS A 199 -12.34 -14.61 -15.18
CA CYS A 199 -12.27 -13.88 -13.92
C CYS A 199 -13.67 -13.46 -13.43
N ILE A 200 -14.55 -13.01 -14.33
CA ILE A 200 -15.95 -12.68 -14.00
C ILE A 200 -16.70 -13.91 -13.51
N GLU A 201 -16.56 -15.04 -14.20
CA GLU A 201 -17.20 -16.31 -13.82
C GLU A 201 -16.78 -16.76 -12.41
N LEU A 202 -15.50 -16.63 -12.09
CA LEU A 202 -14.93 -17.07 -10.82
C LEU A 202 -14.89 -15.98 -9.75
N ASN A 203 -15.44 -14.79 -10.01
CA ASN A 203 -15.42 -13.61 -9.15
C ASN A 203 -14.00 -13.24 -8.68
N LYS A 204 -13.03 -13.20 -9.61
CA LYS A 204 -11.63 -12.83 -9.37
C LYS A 204 -11.32 -11.47 -9.97
N HIS A 205 -10.43 -10.70 -9.32
CA HIS A 205 -10.00 -9.41 -9.87
C HIS A 205 -9.01 -9.61 -11.02
N LEU A 206 -9.01 -8.67 -11.97
CA LEU A 206 -8.10 -8.69 -13.12
C LEU A 206 -7.37 -7.35 -13.24
N ILE A 207 -6.07 -7.41 -13.51
CA ILE A 207 -5.24 -6.27 -13.85
C ILE A 207 -4.55 -6.55 -15.18
N THR A 208 -4.49 -5.57 -16.08
CA THR A 208 -3.75 -5.65 -17.34
C THR A 208 -2.88 -4.40 -17.55
N ALA A 209 -1.78 -4.56 -18.29
CA ALA A 209 -0.89 -3.47 -18.67
C ALA A 209 -1.08 -3.05 -20.14
N SER A 210 -2.27 -3.28 -20.69
CA SER A 210 -2.60 -3.01 -22.10
C SER A 210 -3.77 -2.04 -22.19
N TYR A 211 -3.90 -1.39 -23.35
CA TYR A 211 -5.10 -0.65 -23.72
C TYR A 211 -6.36 -1.51 -23.55
N VAL A 212 -7.44 -0.88 -23.10
CA VAL A 212 -8.75 -1.53 -23.03
C VAL A 212 -9.37 -1.54 -24.44
N ASP A 213 -9.69 -2.72 -24.95
CA ASP A 213 -10.38 -2.88 -26.23
C ASP A 213 -11.91 -2.85 -26.07
N ASP A 214 -12.63 -2.80 -27.19
CA ASP A 214 -14.09 -2.77 -27.22
C ASP A 214 -14.69 -4.03 -26.58
N GLU A 215 -14.09 -5.20 -26.79
CA GLU A 215 -14.59 -6.46 -26.25
C GLU A 215 -14.51 -6.48 -24.72
N THR A 216 -13.40 -6.04 -24.14
CA THR A 216 -13.22 -5.92 -22.69
C THR A 216 -14.12 -4.83 -22.11
N SER A 217 -14.30 -3.72 -22.83
CA SER A 217 -15.20 -2.63 -22.42
C SER A 217 -16.65 -3.09 -22.29
N MET A 218 -17.11 -3.99 -23.18
CA MET A 218 -18.46 -4.59 -23.11
C MET A 218 -18.69 -5.47 -21.87
N LEU A 219 -17.62 -5.87 -21.15
CA LEU A 219 -17.72 -6.69 -19.95
C LEU A 219 -17.95 -5.87 -18.67
N HIS A 220 -17.94 -4.53 -18.74
CA HIS A 220 -18.04 -3.64 -17.58
C HIS A 220 -19.23 -3.93 -16.66
N GLU A 221 -20.44 -4.02 -17.22
CA GLU A 221 -21.65 -4.26 -16.43
C GLU A 221 -21.68 -5.67 -15.82
N LYS A 222 -21.04 -6.65 -16.48
CA LYS A 222 -20.88 -8.00 -15.93
C LYS A 222 -19.89 -8.00 -14.76
N ALA A 223 -18.75 -7.32 -14.89
CA ALA A 223 -17.76 -7.19 -13.83
C ALA A 223 -18.33 -6.49 -12.59
N LYS A 224 -19.10 -5.40 -12.79
CA LYS A 224 -19.85 -4.75 -11.69
C LYS A 224 -20.84 -5.68 -11.03
N SER A 225 -21.62 -6.43 -11.82
CA SER A 225 -22.62 -7.36 -11.29
C SER A 225 -21.98 -8.50 -10.48
N ALA A 226 -20.78 -8.94 -10.89
CA ALA A 226 -19.97 -9.91 -10.15
C ALA A 226 -19.23 -9.32 -8.94
N GLY A 227 -19.25 -7.99 -8.77
CA GLY A 227 -18.57 -7.31 -7.66
C GLY A 227 -17.03 -7.35 -7.76
N ILE A 228 -16.49 -7.53 -8.97
CA ILE A 228 -15.04 -7.56 -9.20
C ILE A 228 -14.53 -6.28 -9.84
N THR A 229 -13.22 -6.09 -9.73
CA THR A 229 -12.49 -4.98 -10.36
C THR A 229 -11.69 -5.53 -11.53
N ILE A 230 -11.86 -4.92 -12.69
CA ILE A 230 -11.00 -5.11 -13.86
C ILE A 230 -10.31 -3.78 -14.14
N LEU A 231 -8.98 -3.77 -14.02
CA LEU A 231 -8.17 -2.57 -14.16
C LEU A 231 -7.24 -2.74 -15.37
N GLY A 232 -7.52 -2.00 -16.44
CA GLY A 232 -6.64 -1.94 -17.61
C GLY A 232 -5.62 -0.81 -17.51
N GLU A 233 -4.73 -0.72 -18.50
CA GLU A 233 -3.82 0.43 -18.68
C GLU A 233 -2.91 0.70 -17.48
N MET A 234 -2.45 -0.34 -16.78
CA MET A 234 -1.55 -0.21 -15.63
C MET A 234 -0.09 -0.44 -16.02
N GLY A 235 0.34 0.17 -17.13
CA GLY A 235 1.69 0.08 -17.67
C GLY A 235 2.47 1.41 -17.61
N LEU A 236 3.42 1.56 -18.53
CA LEU A 236 4.16 2.81 -18.73
C LEU A 236 3.36 3.78 -19.62
N ASP A 237 3.01 3.28 -20.82
CA ASP A 237 2.14 3.89 -21.82
C ASP A 237 1.40 2.71 -22.49
N PRO A 238 0.11 2.48 -22.16
CA PRO A 238 -0.74 3.30 -21.30
C PRO A 238 -0.55 2.98 -19.80
N GLY A 239 -0.60 4.01 -18.95
CA GLY A 239 -0.63 3.93 -17.49
C GLY A 239 -0.01 5.13 -16.77
N ILE A 240 1.32 5.12 -16.58
CA ILE A 240 2.02 6.21 -15.89
C ILE A 240 1.79 7.55 -16.61
N ASP A 241 1.76 7.54 -17.94
CA ASP A 241 1.40 8.69 -18.76
C ASP A 241 0.02 9.26 -18.42
N HIS A 242 -1.01 8.43 -18.26
CA HIS A 242 -2.36 8.83 -17.83
C HIS A 242 -2.34 9.44 -16.42
N MET A 243 -1.64 8.81 -15.48
CA MET A 243 -1.54 9.31 -14.09
C MET A 243 -0.84 10.67 -14.03
N MET A 244 0.24 10.84 -14.79
CA MET A 244 0.98 12.11 -14.86
C MET A 244 0.17 13.20 -15.55
N ALA A 245 -0.49 12.89 -16.67
CA ALA A 245 -1.32 13.85 -17.39
C ALA A 245 -2.51 14.32 -16.54
N MET A 246 -3.24 13.40 -15.91
CA MET A 246 -4.38 13.74 -15.06
C MET A 246 -3.98 14.54 -13.83
N LYS A 247 -2.81 14.26 -13.23
CA LYS A 247 -2.27 15.08 -12.14
C LYS A 247 -2.07 16.53 -12.60
N MET A 248 -1.42 16.73 -13.75
CA MET A 248 -1.20 18.08 -14.28
C MET A 248 -2.50 18.82 -14.62
N ILE A 249 -3.52 18.09 -15.12
CA ILE A 249 -4.84 18.67 -15.42
C ILE A 249 -5.57 19.08 -14.13
N ASN A 250 -5.51 18.25 -13.08
CA ASN A 250 -6.21 18.52 -11.83
C ASN A 250 -5.53 19.62 -10.99
N ASP A 251 -4.22 19.79 -11.16
CA ASP A 251 -3.44 20.83 -10.47
C ASP A 251 -3.52 22.21 -11.18
N ALA A 252 -4.13 22.29 -12.37
CA ALA A 252 -4.27 23.51 -13.19
C ALA A 252 -5.55 24.30 -12.90
#